data_AF-A0A1E5Q0U1-F1
#
_entry.id   AF-A0A1E5Q0U1-F1
#
_cell.length_a   1.000
_cell.length_b   1.000
_cell.length_c   1.000
_cell.angle_alpha   90.00
_cell.angle_beta   90.00
_cell.angle_gamma   90.00
#
_symmetry.space_group_name_H-M   'P 1'
#
loop_
_entity.id
_entity.type
_entity.pdbx_description
1 polymer ?
#
loop_
_entity_poly.entity_id
_entity_poly.type
_entity_poly.pdbx_seq_one_letter_code
_entity_poly.pdbx_strand_id
1 'polypeptide(L)'
;MLRTALADVIEAQPDLVLAGSAADADEAIRLATVRRPHVVVLDVRFPGGGPYAAEQILRAVPGARVLAFSAYGDQGPRTEMAAVGVAGYLVKGIANAQLLAEIRALGAEALRAA
;
A
#
# COMPACT_ATOMS: atom_id res chain seq x y z
N MET A 1 -7.49 -8.58 -11.85
CA MET A 1 -7.13 -7.59 -12.90
C MET A 1 -6.40 -6.39 -12.31
N LEU A 2 -6.94 -5.69 -11.31
CA LEU A 2 -6.28 -4.50 -10.73
C LEU A 2 -4.89 -4.78 -10.13
N ARG A 3 -4.72 -5.89 -9.39
CA ARG A 3 -3.42 -6.29 -8.82
C ARG A 3 -2.32 -6.41 -9.88
N THR A 4 -2.58 -7.13 -10.97
CA THR A 4 -1.62 -7.33 -12.07
C THR A 4 -1.29 -6.00 -12.74
N ALA A 5 -2.29 -5.16 -13.02
CA ALA A 5 -2.05 -3.85 -13.62
C ALA A 5 -1.16 -2.94 -12.75
N LEU A 6 -1.34 -2.96 -11.42
CA LEU A 6 -0.48 -2.21 -10.51
C LEU A 6 0.95 -2.77 -10.49
N ALA A 7 1.10 -4.10 -10.49
CA ALA A 7 2.40 -4.76 -10.57
C ALA A 7 3.13 -4.35 -11.86
N ASP A 8 2.49 -4.45 -13.02
CA ASP A 8 3.07 -4.09 -14.32
C ASP A 8 3.54 -2.63 -14.35
N VAL A 9 2.73 -1.70 -13.80
CA VAL A 9 3.07 -0.28 -13.71
C VAL A 9 4.31 -0.04 -12.85
N ILE A 10 4.45 -0.76 -11.73
CA ILE A 10 5.58 -0.65 -10.81
C ILE A 10 6.83 -1.29 -11.42
N GLU A 11 6.71 -2.48 -12.00
CA GLU A 11 7.83 -3.22 -12.63
C GLU A 11 8.39 -2.50 -13.85
N ALA A 12 7.57 -1.68 -14.53
CA ALA A 12 8.02 -0.82 -15.61
C ALA A 12 8.90 0.36 -15.14
N GLN A 13 9.02 0.62 -13.83
CA GLN A 13 9.82 1.73 -13.30
C GLN A 13 11.22 1.25 -12.90
N PRO A 14 12.29 1.80 -13.49
CA PRO A 14 13.67 1.38 -13.18
C PRO A 14 14.12 1.74 -11.76
N ASP A 15 13.45 2.68 -11.11
CA ASP A 15 13.76 3.17 -9.77
C ASP A 15 12.92 2.52 -8.66
N LEU A 16 11.98 1.63 -9.01
CA LEU A 16 11.14 0.90 -8.05
C LEU A 16 11.37 -0.61 -8.16
N VAL A 17 11.16 -1.32 -7.07
CA VAL A 17 11.20 -2.78 -7.02
C VAL A 17 9.90 -3.29 -6.43
N LEU A 18 9.21 -4.17 -7.16
CA LEU A 18 8.04 -4.86 -6.63
C LEU A 18 8.47 -5.89 -5.58
N ALA A 19 8.32 -5.56 -4.31
CA ALA A 19 8.67 -6.45 -3.19
C ALA A 19 7.78 -7.71 -3.11
N GLY A 20 6.58 -7.63 -3.66
CA GLY A 20 5.62 -8.73 -3.73
C GLY A 20 4.20 -8.23 -4.00
N SER A 21 3.28 -9.16 -4.27
CA SER A 21 1.85 -8.89 -4.36
C SER A 21 1.08 -9.97 -3.61
N ALA A 22 -0.05 -9.59 -3.01
CA ALA A 22 -0.86 -10.48 -2.17
C ALA A 22 -2.32 -10.51 -2.64
N ALA A 23 -3.02 -11.60 -2.35
CA ALA A 23 -4.45 -11.77 -2.62
C ALA A 23 -5.34 -11.41 -1.43
N ASP A 24 -4.80 -11.49 -0.21
CA ASP A 24 -5.53 -11.29 1.04
C ASP A 24 -4.63 -10.75 2.16
N ALA A 25 -5.26 -10.38 3.28
CA ALA A 25 -4.61 -9.81 4.45
C ALA A 25 -3.49 -10.69 5.01
N ASP A 26 -3.72 -11.99 5.16
CA ASP A 26 -2.75 -12.92 5.76
C ASP A 26 -1.50 -13.04 4.89
N GLU A 27 -1.69 -13.17 3.58
CA GLU A 27 -0.59 -13.18 2.63
C GLU A 27 0.18 -11.85 2.61
N ALA A 28 -0.53 -10.72 2.65
CA ALA A 28 0.09 -9.40 2.67
C ALA A 28 0.95 -9.18 3.93
N ILE A 29 0.44 -9.56 5.10
CA ILE A 29 1.16 -9.44 6.38
C ILE A 29 2.41 -10.32 6.35
N ARG A 30 2.28 -11.58 5.91
CA ARG A 30 3.41 -12.51 5.79
C ARG A 30 4.47 -11.99 4.83
N LEU A 31 4.08 -11.54 3.64
CA LEU A 31 5.00 -11.00 2.64
C LEU A 31 5.68 -9.73 3.14
N ALA A 32 4.94 -8.79 3.73
CA ALA A 32 5.52 -7.56 4.24
C ALA A 32 6.54 -7.83 5.35
N THR A 33 6.25 -8.78 6.24
CA THR A 33 7.18 -9.16 7.33
C THR A 33 8.49 -9.71 6.79
N VAL A 34 8.42 -10.58 5.76
CA VAL A 34 9.61 -11.22 5.16
C VAL A 34 10.38 -10.25 4.26
N ARG A 35 9.67 -9.46 3.44
CA ARG A 35 10.25 -8.63 2.38
C ARG A 35 10.57 -7.21 2.82
N ARG A 36 10.05 -6.78 3.97
CA ARG A 36 10.28 -5.45 4.56
C ARG A 36 10.14 -4.30 3.54
N PRO A 37 8.99 -4.18 2.85
CA PRO A 37 8.81 -3.14 1.85
C PRO A 37 8.80 -1.74 2.49
N HIS A 38 9.36 -0.75 1.78
CA HIS A 38 9.29 0.66 2.19
C HIS A 38 7.87 1.22 2.07
N VAL A 39 7.15 0.82 1.02
CA VAL A 39 5.78 1.28 0.73
C VAL A 39 4.89 0.08 0.45
N VAL A 40 3.68 0.10 0.99
CA VAL A 40 2.62 -0.88 0.72
C VAL A 40 1.43 -0.15 0.16
N VAL A 41 1.04 -0.47 -1.08
CA VAL A 41 -0.22 -0.01 -1.66
C VAL A 41 -1.31 -1.01 -1.29
N LEU A 42 -2.31 -0.59 -0.53
CA LEU A 42 -3.32 -1.48 0.05
C LEU A 42 -4.74 -1.06 -0.33
N ASP A 43 -5.51 -2.00 -0.88
CA ASP A 43 -6.93 -1.78 -1.13
C ASP A 43 -7.70 -1.59 0.19
N VAL A 44 -8.61 -0.62 0.27
CA VAL A 44 -9.46 -0.48 1.48
C VAL A 44 -10.45 -1.63 1.62
N ARG A 45 -10.89 -2.22 0.49
CA ARG A 45 -11.72 -3.42 0.43
C ARG A 45 -10.89 -4.64 0.11
N PHE A 46 -9.83 -4.84 0.89
CA PHE A 46 -8.96 -6.00 0.75
C PHE A 46 -9.58 -7.26 1.39
N PRO A 47 -9.52 -8.44 0.76
CA PRO A 47 -9.96 -9.68 1.39
C PRO A 47 -9.25 -9.91 2.75
N GLY A 48 -10.03 -10.20 3.79
CA GLY A 48 -9.52 -10.26 5.17
C GLY A 48 -9.44 -8.92 5.90
N GLY A 49 -9.75 -7.81 5.22
CA GLY A 49 -9.89 -6.47 5.80
C GLY A 49 -8.69 -5.56 5.54
N GLY A 50 -8.91 -4.43 4.86
CA GLY A 50 -7.88 -3.41 4.59
C GLY A 50 -7.31 -2.79 5.88
N PRO A 51 -8.15 -2.23 6.78
CA PRO A 51 -7.67 -1.66 8.05
C PRO A 51 -6.91 -2.68 8.89
N TYR A 52 -7.42 -3.91 9.00
CA TYR A 52 -6.73 -4.99 9.71
C TYR A 52 -5.35 -5.27 9.12
N ALA A 53 -5.24 -5.46 7.80
CA ALA A 53 -3.97 -5.71 7.15
C ALA A 53 -2.98 -4.54 7.33
N ALA A 54 -3.44 -3.29 7.18
CA ALA A 54 -2.61 -2.11 7.40
C ALA A 54 -2.04 -2.07 8.83
N GLU A 55 -2.89 -2.33 9.83
CA GLU A 55 -2.52 -2.26 11.24
C GLU A 55 -1.48 -3.32 11.60
N GLN A 56 -1.67 -4.55 11.12
CA GLN A 56 -0.71 -5.64 11.34
C GLN A 56 0.61 -5.40 10.61
N ILE A 57 0.58 -4.89 9.37
CA ILE A 57 1.79 -4.58 8.59
C ILE A 57 2.59 -3.47 9.27
N LEU A 58 1.95 -2.38 9.70
CA LEU A 58 2.63 -1.27 10.36
C LEU A 58 3.26 -1.70 11.70
N ARG A 59 2.59 -2.60 12.45
CA ARG A 59 3.17 -3.19 13.66
C ARG A 59 4.35 -4.10 13.37
N ALA A 60 4.26 -4.96 12.36
CA ALA A 60 5.32 -5.90 12.02
C ALA A 60 6.53 -5.20 11.36
N VAL A 61 6.28 -4.13 10.60
CA VAL A 61 7.27 -3.37 9.84
C VAL A 61 7.15 -1.87 10.14
N PRO A 62 7.71 -1.39 11.27
CA PRO A 62 7.54 0.00 11.72
C PRO A 62 8.04 1.07 10.74
N GLY A 63 8.96 0.72 9.83
CA GLY A 63 9.46 1.62 8.78
C GLY A 63 8.62 1.66 7.50
N ALA A 64 7.61 0.81 7.36
CA ALA A 64 6.77 0.78 6.16
C ALA A 64 5.77 1.95 6.15
N ARG A 65 5.51 2.48 4.95
CA ARG A 65 4.44 3.45 4.70
C ARG A 65 3.29 2.77 3.97
N VAL A 66 2.10 2.81 4.54
CA VAL A 66 0.90 2.25 3.89
C VAL A 66 0.18 3.35 3.12
N LEU A 67 -0.02 3.13 1.82
CA LEU A 67 -0.80 3.96 0.92
C LEU A 67 -2.15 3.30 0.67
N ALA A 68 -3.22 3.88 1.21
CA ALA A 68 -4.57 3.35 1.04
C ALA A 68 -5.09 3.63 -0.37
N PHE A 69 -5.67 2.62 -1.03
CA PHE A 69 -6.20 2.71 -2.40
C PHE A 69 -7.66 2.27 -2.46
N SER A 70 -8.55 3.11 -2.99
CA SER A 70 -9.99 2.96 -2.73
C SER A 70 -10.90 3.32 -3.88
N ALA A 71 -12.14 2.82 -3.89
CA ALA A 71 -13.11 3.35 -4.84
C ALA A 71 -13.72 4.67 -4.33
N TYR A 72 -14.28 5.45 -5.25
CA TYR A 72 -15.09 6.60 -4.89
C TYR A 72 -16.29 6.14 -4.06
N GLY A 73 -16.55 6.79 -2.92
CA GLY A 73 -17.66 6.47 -2.01
C GLY A 73 -17.33 5.55 -0.83
N ASP A 74 -16.09 5.08 -0.67
CA ASP A 74 -15.68 4.21 0.45
C ASP A 74 -15.45 4.99 1.78
N GLN A 75 -16.35 5.91 2.16
CA GLN A 75 -16.12 6.82 3.30
C GLN A 75 -15.96 6.12 4.67
N GLY A 76 -16.62 4.98 4.91
CA GLY A 76 -16.44 4.22 6.16
C GLY A 76 -15.03 3.61 6.28
N PRO A 77 -14.62 2.75 5.34
CA PRO A 77 -13.27 2.18 5.30
C PRO A 77 -12.16 3.24 5.30
N ARG A 78 -12.41 4.44 4.74
CA ARG A 78 -11.50 5.59 4.81
C ARG A 78 -11.17 6.02 6.22
N THR A 79 -12.19 6.22 7.03
CA THR A 79 -12.04 6.67 8.41
C THR A 79 -11.29 5.62 9.22
N GLU A 80 -11.57 4.34 9.00
CA GLU A 80 -10.86 3.23 9.66
C GLU A 80 -9.38 3.18 9.25
N MET A 81 -9.07 3.28 7.95
CA MET A 81 -7.68 3.32 7.47
C MET A 81 -6.91 4.53 8.04
N ALA A 82 -7.54 5.69 8.13
CA ALA A 82 -6.94 6.87 8.74
C ALA A 82 -6.65 6.65 10.23
N ALA A 83 -7.56 6.01 10.96
CA ALA A 83 -7.36 5.68 12.38
C ALA A 83 -6.20 4.70 12.61
N VAL A 84 -5.91 3.83 11.64
CA VAL A 84 -4.76 2.92 11.66
C VAL A 84 -3.42 3.64 11.43
N GLY A 85 -3.43 4.86 10.89
CA GLY A 85 -2.22 5.64 10.64
C GLY A 85 -1.57 5.36 9.28
N VAL A 86 -2.36 5.05 8.25
CA VAL A 86 -1.87 5.00 6.87
C VAL A 86 -1.27 6.36 6.47
N ALA A 87 -0.18 6.33 5.70
CA ALA A 87 0.60 7.52 5.37
C ALA A 87 -0.01 8.36 4.25
N GLY A 88 -0.87 7.76 3.42
CA GLY A 88 -1.49 8.46 2.30
C GLY A 88 -2.76 7.76 1.82
N TYR A 89 -3.49 8.45 0.95
CA TYR A 89 -4.77 7.98 0.43
C TYR A 89 -4.96 8.35 -1.04
N LEU A 90 -5.27 7.36 -1.87
CA LEU A 90 -5.57 7.53 -3.30
C LEU A 90 -6.89 6.87 -3.69
N VAL A 91 -7.54 7.49 -4.67
CA VAL A 91 -8.77 6.97 -5.28
C VAL A 91 -8.39 6.18 -6.54
N LYS A 92 -9.02 5.02 -6.73
CA LYS A 92 -8.89 4.18 -7.92
C LYS A 92 -9.35 4.97 -9.13
N GLY A 93 -8.61 4.84 -10.23
CA GLY A 93 -8.83 5.60 -11.46
C GLY A 93 -8.00 6.89 -11.56
N ILE A 94 -7.15 7.19 -10.56
CA ILE A 94 -6.08 8.19 -10.73
C ILE A 94 -5.12 7.80 -11.85
N ALA A 95 -4.39 8.79 -12.38
CA ALA A 95 -3.35 8.53 -13.35
C ALA A 95 -2.18 7.74 -12.72
N ASN A 96 -1.61 6.80 -13.47
CA ASN A 96 -0.42 6.03 -13.04
C ASN A 96 0.72 6.96 -12.59
N ALA A 97 0.92 8.09 -13.27
CA ALA A 97 1.94 9.07 -12.90
C ALA A 97 1.73 9.63 -11.47
N GLN A 98 0.49 9.84 -11.06
CA GLN A 98 0.16 10.31 -9.70
C GLN A 98 0.39 9.21 -8.66
N LEU A 99 -0.03 7.97 -8.95
CA LEU A 99 0.25 6.82 -8.09
C LEU A 99 1.76 6.66 -7.86
N LEU A 100 2.53 6.68 -8.94
CA LEU A 100 3.98 6.51 -8.89
C LEU A 100 4.68 7.67 -8.16
N ALA A 101 4.19 8.90 -8.32
CA ALA A 101 4.70 10.05 -7.57
C ALA A 101 4.48 9.87 -6.07
N GLU A 102 3.30 9.39 -5.66
CA GLU A 102 2.98 9.15 -4.24
C GLU A 102 3.83 8.01 -3.65
N ILE A 103 4.01 6.91 -4.39
CA ILE A 103 4.89 5.81 -3.98
C ILE A 103 6.33 6.31 -3.76
N ARG A 104 6.85 7.15 -4.67
CA ARG A 104 8.21 7.72 -4.54
C ARG A 104 8.32 8.65 -3.34
N ALA A 105 7.33 9.51 -3.11
CA ALA A 105 7.31 10.41 -1.97
C ALA A 105 7.37 9.63 -0.64
N LEU A 106 6.48 8.65 -0.47
CA LEU A 106 6.45 7.80 0.72
C LEU A 106 7.71 6.94 0.86
N GLY A 107 8.25 6.43 -0.24
CA GLY A 107 9.49 5.66 -0.25
C GLY A 107 10.69 6.48 0.23
N ALA A 108 10.78 7.74 -0.22
CA ALA A 108 11.81 8.66 0.25
C ALA A 108 11.66 8.98 1.75
N GLU A 109 10.44 9.13 2.26
CA GLU A 109 10.19 9.31 3.69
C GLU A 109 10.56 8.08 4.52
N ALA A 110 10.26 6.87 4.03
CA ALA A 110 10.62 5.62 4.70
C ALA A 110 12.15 5.48 4.82
N LEU A 111 12.88 5.78 3.74
CA LEU A 111 14.35 5.69 3.69
C LEU A 111 15.06 6.71 4.59
N ARG A 112 14.46 7.87 4.85
CA ARG A 112 15.01 8.89 5.79
C ARG A 112 14.80 8.53 7.25
N ALA A 113 13.83 7.65 7.54
CA ALA A 113 13.46 7.26 8.90
C ALA A 113 14.16 5.97 9.37
N ALA A 114 14.92 5.31 8.49
CA ALA A 114 15.71 4.11 8.76
C ALA A 114 17.15 4.46 9.17
#